data_AF-A0A5B6V963-F1
#
_entry.id   AF-A0A5B6V963-F1
#
_cell.length_a   1.000
_cell.length_b   1.000
_cell.length_c   1.000
_cell.angle_alpha   90.00
_cell.angle_beta   90.00
_cell.angle_gamma   90.00
#
_symmetry.space_group_name_H-M   'P 1'
#
loop_
_entity.id
_entity.type
_entity.pdbx_description
1 polymer ?
#
loop_
_entity_poly.entity_id
_entity_poly.type
_entity_poly.pdbx_seq_one_letter_code
_entity_poly.pdbx_strand_id
1 'polypeptide(L)' 'MKEWLDAAIIYLISDSSLVSPVQCVLKKGGVIVPSNDNNELILIRTVTGWRVFMDYHKLNKATRKGHFLLPFID' A
#
# COMPACT_ATOMS: atom_id res chain seq x y z
N MET A 1 -0.37 -2.39 -12.63
CA MET A 1 0.12 -1.18 -13.33
C MET A 1 -0.54 -1.04 -14.69
N LYS A 2 -0.54 -2.07 -15.56
CA LYS A 2 -1.26 -2.05 -16.84
C LYS A 2 -2.74 -1.69 -16.71
N GLU A 3 -3.46 -2.33 -15.79
CA GLU A 3 -4.87 -1.99 -15.50
C GLU A 3 -5.11 -0.52 -15.18
N TRP A 4 -4.15 0.15 -14.52
CA TRP A 4 -4.28 1.56 -14.15
C TRP A 4 -3.96 2.49 -15.32
N LEU A 5 -3.10 2.05 -16.25
CA LEU A 5 -2.87 2.72 -17.52
C LEU A 5 -4.11 2.61 -18.41
N ASP A 6 -4.70 1.42 -18.49
CA ASP A 6 -5.92 1.16 -19.27
C ASP A 6 -7.12 1.95 -18.73
N ALA A 7 -7.21 2.11 -17.40
CA ALA A 7 -8.21 2.95 -16.75
C ALA A 7 -7.90 4.46 -16.79
N ALA A 8 -6.80 4.88 -17.43
CA ALA A 8 -6.33 6.28 -17.50
C ALA A 8 -6.11 6.97 -16.14
N ILE A 9 -5.83 6.20 -15.09
CA ILE A 9 -5.53 6.69 -13.74
C ILE A 9 -4.07 7.18 -13.67
N ILE A 10 -3.18 6.52 -14.40
CA ILE A 10 -1.76 6.88 -14.52
C ILE A 10 -1.36 6.95 -15.99
N TYR A 11 -0.30 7.71 -16.29
CA TYR A 11 0.30 7.82 -17.63
C TYR A 11 1.78 7.46 -17.56
N LEU A 12 2.34 6.93 -18.65
CA LEU A 12 3.77 6.69 -18.75
C LEU A 12 4.49 8.02 -18.99
N ILE A 13 5.44 8.36 -18.12
CA ILE A 13 6.32 9.52 -18.26
C ILE A 13 7.74 9.00 -18.14
N SER A 14 8.55 9.18 -19.18
CA SER A 14 9.89 8.60 -19.25
C SER A 14 10.98 9.50 -18.68
N ASP A 15 10.72 10.80 -18.54
CA ASP A 15 11.74 11.84 -18.37
C ASP A 15 11.53 12.75 -17.13
N SER A 16 10.74 12.32 -16.14
CA SER A 16 10.54 13.14 -14.94
C SER A 16 11.76 13.12 -14.01
N SER A 17 12.19 14.30 -13.55
CA SER A 17 13.23 14.43 -12.52
C SER A 17 12.73 14.09 -11.11
N LEU A 18 11.40 14.03 -10.92
CA LEU A 18 10.71 13.72 -9.68
C LEU A 18 10.11 12.32 -9.74
N VAL A 19 10.98 11.31 -9.58
CA VAL A 19 10.57 9.90 -9.49
C VAL A 19 10.48 9.48 -8.03
N SER A 20 9.35 8.84 -7.69
CA SER A 20 9.15 8.16 -6.41
C SER A 20 9.32 6.65 -6.60
N PRO A 21 10.03 5.95 -5.71
CA PRO A 21 10.17 4.50 -5.82
C PRO A 21 8.81 3.81 -5.60
N VAL A 22 8.58 2.76 -6.39
CA VAL A 22 7.36 1.93 -6.33
C VAL A 22 7.73 0.58 -5.74
N GLN A 23 6.98 0.15 -4.73
CA GLN A 23 7.20 -1.11 -4.02
C GLN A 23 5.92 -1.94 -3.99
N CYS A 24 6.05 -3.25 -4.12
CA CYS A 24 4.93 -4.18 -3.95
C CYS A 24 4.87 -4.63 -2.49
N VAL A 25 3.78 -4.33 -1.80
CA VAL A 25 3.58 -4.66 -0.38
C VAL A 25 2.51 -5.73 -0.25
N LEU A 26 2.81 -6.76 0.54
CA LEU A 26 1.87 -7.83 0.87
C LEU A 26 0.70 -7.29 1.70
N LYS A 27 -0.53 -7.58 1.28
CA LYS A 27 -1.71 -7.41 2.14
C LYS A 27 -1.67 -8.48 3.23
N LYS A 28 -1.54 -8.04 4.47
CA LYS A 28 -1.86 -8.90 5.62
C LYS A 28 -3.35 -9.24 5.54
N GLY A 29 -3.64 -10.52 5.43
CA GLY A 29 -4.99 -11.05 5.52
C GLY A 29 -5.40 -11.34 6.96
N GLY A 30 -6.52 -12.06 7.08
CA GLY A 30 -6.93 -12.67 8.33
C GLY A 30 -5.88 -13.67 8.84
N VAL A 31 -6.00 -14.00 10.12
CA VAL A 31 -5.13 -14.95 10.77
C VAL A 31 -5.89 -16.25 10.94
N ILE A 32 -5.32 -17.35 10.46
CA ILE A 32 -5.92 -18.68 10.61
C ILE A 32 -5.19 -19.36 11.76
N VAL A 33 -5.96 -19.99 12.65
CA VAL A 33 -5.45 -20.78 13.77
C VAL A 33 -5.81 -22.25 13.54
N PRO A 34 -5.03 -23.00 12.73
CA PRO A 34 -5.14 -24.45 12.74
C PRO A 34 -4.56 -25.04 14.04
N SER A 35 -5.23 -26.05 14.58
CA SER A 35 -4.66 -26.97 15.56
C SER A 35 -3.79 -28.00 14.82
N ASN A 36 -2.52 -28.14 15.18
CA ASN A 36 -1.67 -29.21 14.64
C ASN A 36 -2.02 -30.57 15.30
N ASP A 37 -1.36 -31.64 14.85
CA ASP A 37 -1.55 -33.00 15.39
C ASP A 37 -1.18 -33.14 16.88
N ASN A 38 -0.44 -32.16 17.43
CA ASN A 38 -0.08 -32.06 18.84
C ASN A 38 -0.99 -31.08 19.63
N ASN A 39 -2.12 -30.65 19.06
CA ASN A 39 -3.05 -29.65 19.61
C ASN A 39 -2.44 -28.26 19.88
N GLU A 40 -1.29 -27.94 19.29
CA GLU A 40 -0.72 -26.60 19.38
C GLU A 40 -1.39 -25.69 18.34
N LEU A 41 -1.78 -24.49 18.79
CA LEU A 41 -2.39 -23.47 17.95
C LEU A 41 -1.29 -22.68 17.22
N ILE A 42 -1.11 -22.94 15.93
CA ILE A 42 -0.13 -22.22 15.12
C ILE A 42 -0.81 -21.00 14.49
N LEU A 43 -0.25 -19.82 14.72
CA LEU A 43 -0.77 -18.57 14.15
C LEU A 43 -0.25 -18.39 12.71
N ILE A 44 -1.02 -18.82 11.70
CA ILE A 44 -0.60 -18.64 10.31
C ILE A 44 -1.18 -17.33 9.78
N ARG A 45 -0.29 -16.41 9.38
CA ARG A 45 -0.67 -15.19 8.67
C ARG A 45 -0.88 -15.50 7.19
N THR A 46 -2.12 -15.43 6.73
CA THR A 46 -2.42 -15.60 5.31
C THR A 46 -2.22 -14.27 4.58
N VAL A 47 -1.47 -14.29 3.47
CA VAL A 47 -1.39 -13.16 2.56
C VAL A 47 -2.63 -13.19 1.66
N THR A 48 -3.41 -12.11 1.63
CA THR A 48 -4.66 -12.03 0.84
C THR A 48 -4.49 -11.35 -0.51
N GLY A 49 -3.32 -10.79 -0.80
CA GLY A 49 -3.00 -10.18 -2.09
C GLY A 49 -1.83 -9.22 -1.99
N TRP A 50 -1.56 -8.54 -3.10
CA TRP A 50 -0.52 -7.51 -3.18
C TRP A 50 -1.13 -6.11 -3.32
N ARG A 51 -0.43 -5.10 -2.82
CA ARG A 51 -0.69 -3.68 -3.10
C ARG A 51 0.55 -3.07 -3.73
N VAL A 52 0.34 -2.15 -4.65
CA VAL A 52 1.40 -1.27 -5.11
C VAL A 52 1.44 -0.06 -4.17
N PHE A 53 2.61 0.22 -3.61
CA PHE A 53 2.88 1.38 -2.75
C PHE A 53 3.87 2.30 -3.46
N MET A 54 3.54 3.59 -3.55
CA MET A 54 4.47 4.61 -4.04
C MET A 54 4.95 5.45 -2.88
N ASP A 55 6.27 5.60 -2.73
CA ASP A 55 6.83 6.40 -1.65
C ASP A 55 6.80 7.88 -2.01
N TYR A 56 5.82 8.58 -1.44
CA TYR A 56 5.64 10.02 -1.61
C TYR A 56 6.43 10.87 -0.61
N HIS A 57 7.31 10.30 0.22
CA HIS A 57 7.97 11.07 1.28
C HIS A 57 8.72 12.31 0.74
N LYS A 58 9.48 12.14 -0.36
CA LYS A 58 10.20 13.25 -1.02
C LYS A 58 9.23 14.28 -1.62
N LEU A 59 8.14 13.83 -2.24
CA LEU A 59 7.13 14.69 -2.84
C LEU A 59 6.38 15.50 -1.79
N ASN A 60 5.92 14.84 -0.72
CA ASN A 60 5.16 15.45 0.37
C ASN A 60 5.93 16.55 1.11
N LYS A 61 7.27 16.46 1.13
CA LYS A 61 8.15 17.49 1.70
C LYS A 61 8.31 18.70 0.78
N ALA A 62 8.29 18.48 -0.54
CA ALA A 62 8.43 19.55 -1.54
C ALA A 62 7.12 20.34 -1.74
N THR A 63 5.96 19.77 -1.41
CA THR A 63 4.65 20.40 -1.61
C THR A 63 4.16 21.14 -0.36
N ARG A 64 3.64 22.37 -0.53
CA ARG A 64 2.92 23.08 0.54
C ARG A 64 1.55 22.44 0.76
N LYS A 65 1.28 21.99 1.99
CA LYS A 65 0.00 21.36 2.34
C LYS A 65 -1.08 22.41 2.56
N GLY A 66 -2.17 22.33 1.82
CA GLY A 66 -3.42 23.02 2.14
C GLY A 66 -4.16 22.20 3.19
N HIS A 67 -3.89 22.46 4.47
CA HIS A 67 -4.49 21.70 5.55
C HIS A 67 -5.94 22.14 5.79
N PHE A 68 -6.89 21.27 5.45
CA PHE A 68 -8.23 21.31 6.01
C PHE A 68 -8.22 20.55 7.33
N LEU A 69 -8.62 21.21 8.43
CA LEU A 69 -8.71 20.56 9.74
C LEU A 69 -9.96 19.68 9.73
N LEU A 70 -9.77 18.36 9.77
CA LEU A 70 -10.88 17.46 10.07
C LEU A 70 -11.20 17.60 11.56
N PRO A 71 -12.47 17.82 11.93
CA PRO A 71 -12.85 17.83 13.33
C PRO A 71 -12.54 16.45 13.94
N PHE A 72 -11.95 16.44 15.12
CA PHE A 72 -11.88 15.22 15.91
C PHE A 72 -13.30 14.85 16.34
N ILE A 73 -13.60 13.55 16.34
CA ILE A 73 -14.80 13.05 17.01
C ILE A 73 -14.39 12.87 18.47
N ASP A 74 -15.00 13.67 19.35
CA ASP A 74 -14.88 13.52 20.80
C ASP A 74 -15.69 12.32 21.31
#